data_AF-A0A679JN42-F1
#
_entry.id   AF-A0A679JN42-F1
#
_cell.length_a   1.000
_cell.length_b   1.000
_cell.length_c   1.000
_cell.angle_alpha   90.00
_cell.angle_beta   90.00
_cell.angle_gamma   90.00
#
_symmetry.space_group_name_H-M   'P 1'
#
loop_
_entity.id
_entity.type
_entity.pdbx_description
1 polymer ?
#
loop_
_entity_poly.entity_id
_entity_poly.type
_entity_poly.pdbx_seq_one_letter_code
_entity_poly.pdbx_strand_id
1 'polypeptide(L)' 'MAAIEGLGIIYTADWLAGPAIHAGKLVEVLPGWGGRGDDGVYAVLPPGHLVPTKTRLFVEEISKAIKAGWGTGKRK' A
#
# COMPACT_ATOMS: atom_id res chain seq x y z
N MET A 1 0.95 7.59 -14.37
CA MET A 1 -0.20 6.67 -14.33
C MET A 1 -1.22 7.18 -15.32
N ALA A 2 -1.81 6.33 -16.17
CA ALA A 2 -2.77 6.74 -17.20
C ALA A 2 -3.98 7.52 -16.64
N ALA A 3 -4.43 7.19 -15.42
CA ALA A 3 -5.50 7.92 -14.74
C ALA A 3 -5.13 9.39 -14.43
N ILE A 4 -3.85 9.68 -14.12
CA ILE A 4 -3.37 11.06 -13.92
C ILE A 4 -3.42 11.84 -15.24
N GLU A 5 -3.23 11.15 -16.36
CA GLU A 5 -3.32 11.73 -17.71
C GLU A 5 -4.77 11.82 -18.23
N GLY A 6 -5.76 11.48 -17.40
CA GLY A 6 -7.18 11.59 -17.76
C GLY A 6 -7.71 10.46 -18.67
N LEU A 7 -6.98 9.34 -18.78
CA LEU A 7 -7.33 8.23 -19.68
C LEU A 7 -8.34 7.23 -19.07
N GLY A 8 -8.86 7.49 -17.86
CA GLY A 8 -9.91 6.66 -17.23
C GLY A 8 -9.82 6.57 -15.70
N ILE A 9 -10.62 5.66 -15.15
CA ILE A 9 -10.70 5.36 -13.70
C ILE A 9 -9.80 4.15 -13.40
N ILE A 10 -9.15 4.14 -12.23
CA ILE A 10 -8.32 3.03 -11.77
C ILE A 10 -8.68 2.63 -10.33
N TYR A 11 -8.72 1.33 -10.07
CA TYR A 11 -8.65 0.76 -8.71
C TYR A 11 -7.22 0.35 -8.45
N THR A 12 -6.56 1.00 -7.50
CA THR A 12 -5.15 0.78 -7.17
C THR A 12 -4.91 0.98 -5.68
N ALA A 13 -3.75 0.53 -5.20
CA ALA A 13 -3.30 0.77 -3.85
C ALA A 13 -3.24 2.27 -3.50
N ASP A 14 -3.61 2.57 -2.26
CA ASP A 14 -3.62 3.91 -1.69
C ASP A 14 -2.22 4.55 -1.69
N TRP A 15 -1.15 3.79 -1.42
CA TRP A 15 0.22 4.31 -1.46
C TRP A 15 0.65 4.73 -2.87
N LEU A 16 0.05 4.16 -3.92
CA LEU A 16 0.35 4.53 -5.30
C LEU A 16 -0.45 5.77 -5.75
N ALA A 17 -1.72 5.86 -5.33
CA ALA A 17 -2.59 6.99 -5.68
C ALA A 17 -2.41 8.21 -4.77
N GLY A 18 -1.99 8.00 -3.52
CA GLY A 18 -1.97 8.98 -2.44
C GLY A 18 -1.29 10.30 -2.80
N PRO A 19 -0.07 10.32 -3.35
CA PRO A 19 0.60 11.55 -3.74
C PRO A 19 -0.19 12.36 -4.78
N ALA A 20 -0.82 11.69 -5.74
CA ALA A 20 -1.60 12.35 -6.78
C ALA A 20 -2.97 12.84 -6.27
N ILE A 21 -3.59 12.12 -5.34
CA ILE A 21 -4.80 12.56 -4.63
C ILE A 21 -4.47 13.81 -3.78
N HIS A 22 -3.39 13.77 -2.99
CA HIS A 22 -2.97 14.90 -2.16
C HIS A 22 -2.63 16.14 -2.99
N ALA A 23 -2.02 15.95 -4.16
CA ALA A 23 -1.72 17.02 -5.11
C ALA A 23 -2.95 17.49 -5.93
N GLY A 24 -4.14 16.94 -5.69
CA GLY A 24 -5.37 17.30 -6.42
C GLY A 24 -5.41 16.85 -7.89
N LYS A 25 -4.53 15.93 -8.30
CA LYS A 25 -4.46 15.39 -9.66
C LYS A 25 -5.38 14.18 -9.86
N LEU A 26 -5.79 13.53 -8.78
CA LEU A 26 -6.76 12.44 -8.77
C LEU A 26 -7.84 12.71 -7.73
N VAL A 27 -9.02 12.12 -7.92
CA VAL A 27 -10.16 12.20 -7.01
C VAL A 27 -10.76 10.81 -6.80
N GLU A 28 -11.34 10.56 -5.62
CA GLU A 28 -12.13 9.36 -5.35
C GLU A 28 -13.50 9.46 -6.05
N VAL A 29 -13.88 8.41 -6.79
CA VAL A 29 -15.10 8.44 -7.64
C VAL A 29 -16.24 7.55 -7.13
N LEU A 30 -15.96 6.65 -6.17
CA LEU A 30 -16.95 5.74 -5.58
C LEU A 30 -16.73 5.60 -4.07
N PRO A 31 -17.06 6.65 -3.28
CA PRO A 31 -16.86 6.61 -1.84
C PRO A 31 -17.66 5.47 -1.19
N GLY A 32 -17.02 4.73 -0.29
CA GLY A 32 -17.61 3.58 0.39
C GLY A 32 -17.53 2.25 -0.37
N TRP A 33 -17.04 2.26 -1.61
CA TRP A 33 -16.76 1.06 -2.38
C TRP A 33 -15.27 0.67 -2.26
N GLY A 34 -14.98 -0.62 -2.15
CA GLY A 34 -13.61 -1.14 -2.06
C GLY A 34 -13.50 -2.63 -2.40
N GLY A 35 -12.27 -3.11 -2.57
CA GLY A 35 -11.97 -4.52 -2.80
C GLY A 35 -12.26 -5.40 -1.57
N ARG A 36 -12.09 -6.72 -1.74
CA ARG A 36 -12.21 -7.69 -0.64
C ARG A 36 -11.06 -7.47 0.36
N GLY A 37 -11.39 -7.47 1.65
CA GLY A 37 -10.56 -6.92 2.74
C GLY A 37 -9.29 -7.66 3.14
N ASP A 38 -8.67 -8.46 2.27
CA ASP A 38 -7.45 -9.23 2.57
C ASP A 38 -6.24 -8.80 1.71
N ASP A 39 -6.13 -7.51 1.41
CA ASP A 39 -4.99 -6.95 0.67
C ASP A 39 -3.83 -6.59 1.63
N GLY A 40 -2.58 -6.94 1.26
CA GLY A 40 -1.41 -6.68 2.11
C GLY A 40 -0.06 -6.77 1.38
N VAL A 41 0.97 -6.24 2.02
CA VAL A 41 2.38 -6.36 1.59
C VAL A 41 3.08 -7.42 2.43
N TYR A 42 3.66 -8.43 1.78
CA TYR A 42 4.25 -9.58 2.44
C TYR A 42 5.74 -9.73 2.12
N ALA A 43 6.54 -10.04 3.14
CA ALA A 43 7.90 -10.53 2.94
C ALA A 43 7.86 -12.04 2.71
N VAL A 44 8.31 -12.49 1.54
CA VAL A 44 8.42 -13.92 1.21
C VAL A 44 9.83 -14.40 1.51
N LEU A 45 9.95 -15.49 2.27
CA LEU A 45 11.22 -16.05 2.72
C LEU A 45 11.38 -17.50 2.21
N PRO A 46 12.62 -17.99 2.02
CA PRO A 46 12.85 -19.38 1.68
C PRO A 46 12.23 -20.34 2.71
N PRO A 47 11.75 -21.51 2.29
CA PRO A 47 11.24 -22.52 3.21
C PRO A 47 12.36 -23.03 4.14
N GLY A 48 12.07 -23.15 5.44
CA GLY A 48 13.03 -23.60 6.45
C GLY A 48 12.89 -22.83 7.76
N HIS A 49 13.61 -23.28 8.79
CA HIS A 49 13.45 -22.75 10.16
C HIS A 49 14.41 -21.60 10.48
N LEU A 50 15.41 -21.38 9.62
CA LEU A 50 16.49 -20.44 9.89
C LEU A 50 16.36 -19.20 9.01
N VAL A 51 15.86 -18.11 9.59
CA VAL A 51 15.97 -16.78 9.01
C VAL A 51 17.21 -16.11 9.61
N PRO A 52 18.25 -15.79 8.82
CA PRO A 52 19.44 -15.12 9.34
C PRO A 52 19.09 -13.84 10.09
N THR A 53 19.81 -13.55 11.18
CA THR A 53 19.52 -12.40 12.06
C THR A 53 19.41 -11.08 11.29
N LYS A 54 20.30 -10.85 10.31
CA LYS A 54 20.25 -9.64 9.47
C LYS A 54 18.96 -9.54 8.65
N THR A 55 18.52 -10.64 8.05
CA THR A 55 17.28 -10.70 7.26
C THR A 55 16.07 -10.46 8.16
N ARG A 56 16.02 -11.09 9.34
CA ARG A 56 14.94 -10.87 10.31
C ARG A 56 14.86 -9.40 10.74
N LEU A 57 16.00 -8.81 11.15
CA LEU A 57 16.04 -7.40 11.55
C LEU A 57 15.64 -6.47 10.40
N PHE A 58 16.09 -6.75 9.16
CA PHE A 58 15.68 -5.98 7.99
C PHE A 58 14.15 -6.02 7.77
N VAL A 59 13.55 -7.22 7.81
CA VAL A 59 12.10 -7.39 7.64
C VAL A 59 11.33 -6.70 8.77
N GLU A 60 11.81 -6.79 10.01
CA GLU A 60 11.21 -6.09 11.15
C GLU A 60 11.23 -4.57 10.96
N GLU A 61 12.40 -4.00 10.61
CA GLU A 61 12.56 -2.56 10.45
C GLU A 61 11.78 -2.00 9.24
N ILE A 62 11.79 -2.70 8.10
CA ILE A 62 11.00 -2.27 6.95
C ILE A 62 9.50 -2.39 7.20
N SER A 63 9.06 -3.43 7.94
CA SER A 63 7.65 -3.57 8.33
C SER A 63 7.21 -2.43 9.23
N LYS A 64 8.04 -2.02 10.20
CA LYS A 64 7.79 -0.84 11.05
C LYS A 64 7.72 0.44 10.22
N ALA A 65 8.70 0.67 9.34
CA ALA A 65 8.75 1.86 8.51
C ALA A 65 7.53 1.97 7.57
N ILE A 66 7.16 0.87 6.92
CA ILE A 66 5.98 0.81 6.06
C ILE A 66 4.71 1.07 6.87
N LYS A 67 4.52 0.43 8.03
CA LYS A 67 3.36 0.64 8.90
C LYS A 67 3.26 2.07 9.42
N ALA A 68 4.39 2.71 9.73
CA ALA A 68 4.43 4.11 10.14
C ALA A 68 4.01 5.06 9.01
N GLY A 69 4.42 4.75 7.78
CA GLY A 69 3.94 5.44 6.57
C GLY A 69 2.48 5.11 6.22
N TRP A 70 1.94 4.01 6.76
CA TRP A 70 0.57 3.52 6.51
C TRP A 70 -0.50 4.25 7.36
N GLY A 71 -0.27 5.51 7.69
CA GLY A 71 -1.13 6.30 8.56
C GLY A 71 -2.52 6.62 7.98
N THR A 72 -3.53 5.90 8.48
CA THR A 72 -4.93 6.33 8.68
C THR A 72 -5.78 6.70 7.46
N GLY A 73 -5.96 5.77 6.54
CA GLY A 73 -7.25 5.62 5.86
C GLY A 73 -8.28 4.95 6.79
N LYS A 74 -8.61 5.54 7.96
CA LYS A 74 -9.79 5.09 8.71
C LYS A 74 -11.02 5.41 7.85
N ARG A 75 -11.42 4.46 7.01
CA ARG A 75 -12.75 4.47 6.40
C ARG A 75 -13.74 4.24 7.54
N LYS A 76 -14.38 5.32 7.98
CA LYS A 76 -15.66 5.22 8.70
C LYS A 76 -16.70 4.63 7.77
#